data_AF-A0A367QLL9-F1
#
_entry.id   AF-A0A367QLL9-F1
#
_cell.length_a   1.000
_cell.length_b   1.000
_cell.length_c   1.000
_cell.angle_alpha   90.00
_cell.angle_beta   90.00
_cell.angle_gamma   90.00
#
_symmetry.space_group_name_H-M   'P 1'
#
loop_
_entity.id
_entity.type
_entity.pdbx_description
1 polymer ?
#
loop_
_entity_poly.entity_id
_entity_poly.type
_entity_poly.pdbx_seq_one_letter_code
_entity_poly.pdbx_strand_id
1 'polypeptide(L)'
;MTIEATGIPIAVKEGLNMTRNGGRYVIVGHYTNTGEILINLHLEINLKHIDIRGTWIIDFSHFYRMIELLKRHSSSRKNIAWSSIISRSYKLEEINQALADVEQGSVLKAVIQPNLS
;
A
#
# COMPACT_ATOMS: atom_id res chain seq x y z
N MET A 1 -12.73 2.49 9.28
CA MET A 1 -12.11 2.93 8.02
C MET A 1 -11.52 1.69 7.39
N THR A 2 -11.68 1.53 6.10
CA THR A 2 -11.15 0.39 5.34
C THR A 2 -10.23 0.94 4.26
N ILE A 3 -9.12 0.24 4.00
CA ILE A 3 -8.11 0.63 3.03
C ILE A 3 -7.98 -0.52 2.02
N GLU A 4 -8.24 -0.23 0.76
CA GLU A 4 -7.94 -1.12 -0.37
C GLU A 4 -6.50 -0.88 -0.79
N ALA A 5 -5.63 -1.87 -0.58
CA ALA A 5 -4.21 -1.81 -0.89
C ALA A 5 -3.72 -3.00 -1.73
N THR A 6 -4.65 -3.80 -2.27
CA THR A 6 -4.36 -4.99 -3.07
C THR A 6 -4.22 -4.65 -4.55
N GLY A 7 -4.95 -3.64 -5.03
CA GLY A 7 -5.05 -3.34 -6.47
C GLY A 7 -5.85 -4.38 -7.25
N ILE A 8 -6.53 -5.30 -6.58
CA ILE A 8 -7.37 -6.33 -7.20
C ILE A 8 -8.80 -5.77 -7.30
N PRO A 9 -9.41 -5.70 -8.50
CA PRO A 9 -10.70 -5.03 -8.67
C PRO A 9 -11.81 -5.57 -7.75
N ILE A 10 -11.94 -6.91 -7.63
CA ILE A 10 -13.01 -7.49 -6.81
C ILE A 10 -12.89 -7.17 -5.32
N ALA A 11 -11.67 -6.93 -4.82
CA ALA A 11 -11.43 -6.57 -3.43
C ALA A 11 -12.06 -5.22 -3.05
N VAL A 12 -12.33 -4.34 -4.04
CA VAL A 12 -13.06 -3.10 -3.82
C VAL A 12 -14.46 -3.39 -3.27
N LYS A 13 -15.17 -4.36 -3.86
CA LYS A 13 -16.52 -4.73 -3.46
C LYS A 13 -16.54 -5.39 -2.08
N GLU A 14 -15.60 -6.30 -1.84
CA GLU A 14 -15.43 -6.94 -0.53
C GLU A 14 -15.13 -5.91 0.56
N GLY A 15 -14.22 -4.98 0.29
CA GLY A 15 -13.87 -3.91 1.21
C GLY A 15 -15.03 -2.95 1.48
N LEU A 16 -15.84 -2.61 0.46
CA LEU A 16 -17.07 -1.84 0.66
C LEU A 16 -18.05 -2.58 1.58
N ASN A 17 -18.19 -3.90 1.44
CA ASN A 17 -19.03 -4.72 2.33
C ASN A 17 -18.52 -4.72 3.78
N MET A 18 -17.20 -4.84 3.99
CA MET A 18 -16.57 -4.80 5.31
C MET A 18 -16.62 -3.41 5.97
N THR A 19 -16.85 -2.35 5.19
CA THR A 19 -16.91 -0.98 5.72
C THR A 19 -18.24 -0.74 6.42
N ARG A 20 -18.21 -0.34 7.70
CA ARG A 20 -19.44 0.02 8.44
C ARG A 20 -20.22 1.16 7.77
N ASN A 21 -21.51 1.28 8.09
CA ASN A 21 -22.31 2.44 7.70
C ASN A 21 -21.70 3.75 8.24
N GLY A 22 -21.82 4.84 7.49
CA GLY A 22 -21.13 6.11 7.71
C GLY A 22 -19.60 5.98 7.68
N GLY A 23 -19.08 4.93 7.04
CA GLY A 23 -17.66 4.59 7.03
C GLY A 23 -16.90 5.22 5.88
N ARG A 24 -15.59 5.37 6.05
CA ARG A 24 -14.66 5.78 5.00
C ARG A 24 -13.98 4.58 4.36
N TYR A 25 -14.00 4.55 3.04
CA TYR A 25 -13.30 3.60 2.18
C TYR A 25 -12.21 4.34 1.39
N VAL A 26 -10.95 3.94 1.53
CA VAL A 26 -9.81 4.58 0.83
C VAL A 26 -9.16 3.59 -0.12
N ILE A 27 -9.02 3.98 -1.38
CA ILE A 27 -8.42 3.17 -2.43
C ILE A 27 -6.99 3.67 -2.68
N VAL A 28 -6.02 2.78 -2.47
CA VAL A 28 -4.58 3.04 -2.68
C VAL A 28 -3.89 1.97 -3.54
N GLY A 29 -4.50 0.81 -3.78
CA GLY A 29 -3.86 -0.33 -4.45
C GLY A 29 -3.86 -0.26 -5.98
N HIS A 30 -4.80 0.46 -6.60
CA HIS A 30 -4.96 0.54 -8.05
C HIS A 30 -4.04 1.57 -8.71
N TYR A 31 -2.72 1.37 -8.62
CA TYR A 31 -1.73 2.22 -9.29
C TYR A 31 -1.76 2.07 -10.82
N THR A 32 -2.03 0.85 -11.31
CA THR A 32 -2.24 0.54 -12.72
C THR A 32 -3.70 0.22 -13.01
N ASN A 33 -4.10 0.30 -14.28
CA ASN A 33 -5.43 -0.13 -14.68
C ASN A 33 -5.52 -1.66 -14.68
N THR A 34 -6.23 -2.20 -13.69
CA THR A 34 -6.44 -3.64 -13.50
C THR A 34 -7.85 -4.11 -13.91
N GLY A 35 -8.63 -3.25 -14.56
CA GLY A 35 -9.98 -3.56 -15.03
C GLY A 35 -11.11 -2.97 -14.17
N GLU A 36 -12.34 -3.19 -14.64
CA GLU A 36 -13.57 -2.64 -14.06
C GLU A 36 -14.29 -3.61 -13.12
N ILE A 37 -15.24 -3.09 -12.33
CA ILE A 37 -16.13 -3.87 -11.46
C ILE A 37 -17.55 -3.33 -11.45
N LEU A 38 -18.49 -4.21 -11.07
CA LEU A 38 -19.87 -3.85 -10.82
C LEU A 38 -20.13 -3.55 -9.34
N ILE A 39 -20.53 -2.31 -9.07
CA ILE A 39 -20.97 -1.82 -7.75
C ILE A 39 -22.45 -1.45 -7.84
N ASN A 40 -23.26 -1.90 -6.89
CA ASN A 40 -24.60 -1.36 -6.72
C ASN A 40 -24.56 -0.10 -5.84
N LEU A 41 -24.91 1.04 -6.44
CA LEU A 41 -24.78 2.33 -5.76
C LEU A 41 -25.75 2.47 -4.57
N HIS A 42 -26.88 1.76 -4.59
CA HIS A 42 -27.85 1.81 -3.50
C HIS A 42 -27.37 1.05 -2.27
N LEU A 43 -26.99 -0.22 -2.44
CA LEU A 43 -26.65 -1.09 -1.31
C LEU A 43 -25.25 -0.82 -0.77
N GLU A 44 -24.27 -0.66 -1.66
CA GLU A 44 -22.87 -0.53 -1.25
C GLU A 44 -22.48 0.90 -0.85
N ILE A 45 -23.19 1.93 -1.33
CA ILE A 45 -22.82 3.34 -1.09
C ILE A 45 -23.94 4.10 -0.36
N ASN A 46 -25.11 4.24 -0.97
CA ASN A 46 -26.16 5.15 -0.47
C ASN A 46 -26.73 4.69 0.86
N LEU A 47 -27.20 3.44 0.98
CA LEU A 47 -27.79 2.90 2.21
C LEU A 47 -26.78 2.92 3.36
N LYS A 48 -25.50 2.78 3.03
CA LYS A 48 -24.40 2.78 3.99
C LYS A 48 -23.80 4.16 4.23
N HIS A 49 -24.19 5.20 3.49
CA HIS A 49 -23.60 6.54 3.56
C HIS A 49 -22.06 6.51 3.51
N ILE A 50 -21.47 5.77 2.54
CA ILE A 50 -20.01 5.61 2.44
C ILE A 50 -19.32 6.87 1.91
N ASP A 51 -18.19 7.22 2.52
CA ASP A 51 -17.23 8.21 2.01
C ASP A 51 -16.07 7.50 1.28
N ILE A 52 -16.05 7.54 -0.05
CA ILE A 52 -15.03 6.89 -0.88
C ILE A 52 -13.94 7.89 -1.27
N ARG A 53 -12.67 7.54 -1.08
CA ARG A 53 -11.50 8.37 -1.43
C ARG A 53 -10.50 7.60 -2.29
N GLY A 54 -10.21 8.11 -3.48
CA GLY A 54 -9.03 7.70 -4.23
C GLY A 54 -7.78 8.43 -3.73
N THR A 55 -6.64 7.75 -3.76
CA THR A 55 -5.32 8.35 -3.52
C THR A 55 -4.43 8.08 -4.72
N TRP A 56 -3.80 9.12 -5.25
CA TRP A 56 -2.84 9.03 -6.33
C TRP A 56 -1.58 9.78 -5.95
N ILE A 57 -0.44 9.07 -5.96
CA ILE A 57 0.90 9.57 -5.65
C ILE A 57 0.95 10.42 -4.35
N ILE A 58 2.07 11.09 -4.12
CA ILE A 58 2.27 12.05 -3.04
C ILE A 58 2.95 13.30 -3.58
N ASP A 59 2.62 14.47 -3.03
CA ASP A 59 3.42 15.69 -3.24
C ASP A 59 4.61 15.78 -2.27
N PHE A 60 5.46 16.80 -2.46
CA PHE A 60 6.64 17.03 -1.64
C PHE A 60 6.34 17.23 -0.15
N SER A 61 5.23 17.87 0.21
CA SER A 61 4.86 18.10 1.61
C SER A 61 4.58 16.79 2.34
N HIS A 62 3.99 15.81 1.66
CA HIS A 62 3.78 14.47 2.21
C HIS A 62 5.11 13.75 2.42
N PHE A 63 6.06 13.87 1.48
CA PHE A 63 7.39 13.29 1.60
C PHE A 63 8.14 13.88 2.81
N TYR A 64 8.13 15.21 2.97
CA TYR A 64 8.73 15.87 4.12
C TYR A 64 8.17 15.35 5.45
N ARG A 65 6.83 15.27 5.55
CA ARG A 65 6.14 14.74 6.74
C ARG A 65 6.48 13.28 7.01
N MET A 66 6.66 12.46 5.97
CA MET A 66 7.10 11.06 6.10
C MET A 66 8.50 10.99 6.72
N ILE A 67 9.45 11.81 6.28
CA ILE A 67 10.81 11.85 6.87
C ILE A 67 10.76 12.27 8.35
N GLU A 68 9.94 13.26 8.70
CA GLU A 68 9.75 13.65 10.11
C GLU A 68 9.18 12.50 10.96
N LEU A 69 8.21 11.75 10.42
CA LEU A 69 7.65 10.58 11.09
C LEU A 69 8.71 9.51 11.33
N LEU A 70 9.51 9.18 10.31
CA LEU A 70 10.60 8.21 10.44
C LEU A 70 11.60 8.62 11.54
N LYS A 71 12.02 9.90 11.57
CA LYS A 71 12.91 10.42 12.62
C LYS A 71 12.33 10.27 14.02
N ARG A 72 11.05 10.61 14.21
CA ARG A 72 10.36 10.53 15.51
C ARG A 72 10.28 9.09 16.03
N HIS A 73 10.05 8.13 15.14
CA HIS A 73 9.87 6.73 15.53
C HIS A 73 11.17 5.93 15.62
N SER A 74 12.24 6.36 14.92
CA SER A 74 13.56 5.74 14.97
C SER A 74 14.22 5.78 16.36
N SER A 75 13.79 6.68 17.25
CA SER A 75 14.37 6.87 18.59
C SER A 75 13.44 6.46 19.74
N SER A 76 12.25 5.91 19.44
CA SER A 76 11.23 5.60 20.46
C SER A 76 11.29 4.13 20.91
N ARG A 77 10.90 3.83 22.16
CA ARG A 77 10.80 2.46 22.72
C ARG A 77 9.82 1.54 21.98
N LYS A 78 8.97 2.08 21.10
CA LYS A 78 8.12 1.33 20.16
C LYS A 78 8.75 1.39 18.78
N ASN A 79 9.98 0.89 18.67
CA ASN A 79 10.77 0.96 17.45
C ASN A 79 10.02 0.18 16.35
N ILE A 80 9.37 0.89 15.44
CA ILE A 80 8.85 0.27 14.22
C ILE A 80 10.10 -0.14 13.46
N ALA A 81 10.35 -1.45 13.38
CA ALA A 81 11.50 -1.98 12.68
C ALA A 81 11.29 -1.80 11.17
N TRP A 82 11.42 -0.57 10.67
CA TRP A 82 11.32 -0.27 9.24
C TRP A 82 12.32 -1.10 8.43
N SER A 83 13.47 -1.43 9.03
CA SER A 83 14.44 -2.37 8.48
C SER A 83 13.90 -3.79 8.34
N SER A 84 12.97 -4.25 9.19
CA SER A 84 12.36 -5.59 9.08
C SER A 84 11.34 -5.70 7.95
N ILE A 85 10.92 -4.57 7.35
CA ILE A 85 10.12 -4.58 6.13
C ILE A 85 10.98 -4.95 4.92
N ILE A 86 12.27 -4.61 4.94
CA ILE A 86 13.24 -5.02 3.92
C ILE A 86 13.48 -6.52 4.10
N SER A 87 12.82 -7.32 3.28
CA SER A 87 12.90 -8.77 3.36
C SER A 87 14.21 -9.31 2.76
N ARG A 88 14.80 -8.60 1.79
CA ARG A 88 16.10 -8.96 1.21
C ARG A 88 16.80 -7.77 0.56
N SER A 89 18.11 -7.70 0.77
CA SER A 89 19.02 -6.82 0.03
C SER A 89 19.78 -7.63 -1.02
N TYR A 90 20.00 -7.02 -2.18
CA TYR A 90 20.70 -7.61 -3.31
C TYR A 90 21.85 -6.70 -3.75
N LYS A 91 22.93 -7.29 -4.26
CA LYS A 91 23.97 -6.53 -4.98
C LYS A 91 23.42 -6.04 -6.32
N LEU A 92 24.10 -5.08 -6.95
CA LEU A 92 23.66 -4.54 -8.24
C LEU A 92 23.63 -5.63 -9.32
N GLU A 93 24.58 -6.56 -9.29
CA GLU A 93 24.70 -7.68 -10.23
C GLU A 93 23.53 -8.67 -10.13
N GLU A 94 22.82 -8.68 -9.00
CA GLU A 94 21.69 -9.57 -8.73
C GLU A 94 20.33 -8.96 -9.13
N ILE A 95 20.30 -7.84 -9.84
CA ILE A 95 19.07 -7.10 -10.17
C ILE A 95 17.98 -7.97 -10.81
N ASN A 96 18.35 -8.89 -11.70
CA ASN A 96 17.39 -9.78 -12.36
C ASN A 96 16.77 -10.77 -11.37
N GLN A 97 17.57 -11.28 -10.42
CA GLN A 97 17.04 -12.12 -9.35
C GLN A 97 16.13 -11.33 -8.42
N ALA A 98 16.47 -10.09 -8.09
CA ALA A 98 15.64 -9.22 -7.27
C ALA A 98 14.26 -8.97 -7.92
N LEU A 99 14.22 -8.74 -9.24
CA LEU A 99 12.97 -8.58 -9.98
C LEU A 99 12.15 -9.88 -10.02
N ALA A 100 12.79 -11.03 -10.29
CA ALA A 100 12.13 -12.33 -10.30
C ALA A 100 11.54 -12.70 -8.93
N ASP A 101 12.27 -12.42 -7.84
CA ASP A 101 11.79 -12.68 -6.47
C ASP A 101 10.56 -11.81 -6.13
N VAL A 102 10.54 -10.54 -6.58
CA VAL A 102 9.37 -9.65 -6.42
C VAL A 102 8.18 -10.16 -7.23
N GLU A 103 8.40 -10.57 -8.49
CA GLU A 103 7.35 -11.10 -9.37
C GLU A 103 6.73 -12.39 -8.81
N GLN A 104 7.55 -13.26 -8.23
CA GLN A 104 7.10 -14.50 -7.59
C GLN A 104 6.47 -14.27 -6.20
N GLY A 105 6.55 -13.06 -5.66
CA GLY A 105 6.09 -12.74 -4.31
C GLY A 105 6.90 -13.41 -3.19
N SER A 106 8.13 -13.85 -3.47
CA SER A 106 9.01 -14.51 -2.49
C SER A 106 9.66 -13.51 -1.52
N VAL A 107 9.60 -12.22 -1.84
CA VAL A 107 10.07 -11.10 -1.02
C VAL A 107 9.02 -10.02 -0.86
N LEU A 108 8.92 -9.44 0.33
CA LEU A 108 8.02 -8.32 0.64
C LEU A 108 8.56 -6.99 0.08
N LYS A 109 9.85 -6.72 0.32
CA LYS A 109 10.55 -5.54 -0.19
C LYS A 109 11.99 -5.90 -0.52
N ALA A 110 12.29 -5.93 -1.82
CA ALA A 110 13.65 -6.02 -2.33
C ALA A 110 14.31 -4.62 -2.34
N VAL A 111 15.58 -4.56 -1.93
CA VAL A 111 16.41 -3.36 -2.01
C VAL A 111 17.71 -3.70 -2.73
N ILE A 112 18.07 -2.91 -3.74
CA ILE A 112 19.41 -2.95 -4.33
C ILE A 112 20.33 -2.10 -3.46
N GLN A 113 21.39 -2.70 -2.95
CA GLN A 113 22.46 -2.01 -2.24
C GLN A 113 23.73 -2.07 -3.09
N PRO A 114 24.05 -1.00 -3.84
CA PRO A 114 25.13 -1.03 -4.84
C PRO A 114 26.52 -1.31 -4.26
N ASN A 115 26.73 -0.99 -2.97
CA ASN A 115 28.01 -1.12 -2.28
C ASN A 115 27.98 -2.22 -1.21
N LEU A 116 27.18 -3.27 -1.42
CA LEU A 116 27.07 -4.37 -0.47
C LEU A 116 28.35 -5.23 -0.60
N SER A 117 29.30 -4.97 0.29
CA SER A 117 30.56 -5.72 0.44
C SER A 117 30.26 -7.17 0.82
#